data_AF-A0AAV3XNR6-F1
#
_entry.id   AF-A0AAV3XNR6-F1
#
_cell.length_a   1.000
_cell.length_b   1.000
_cell.length_c   1.000
_cell.angle_alpha   90.00
_cell.angle_beta   90.00
_cell.angle_gamma   90.00
#
_symmetry.space_group_name_H-M   'P 1'
#
loop_
_entity.id
_entity.type
_entity.pdbx_description
1 polymer ?
#
loop_
_entity_poly.entity_id
_entity_poly.type
_entity_poly.pdbx_seq_one_letter_code
_entity_poly.pdbx_strand_id
1 'polypeptide(L)'
;MPQKVSKTKSKTPTFVVEIPRLVSTTDAGVLSSKFAAGRQLYNACLGEAMRRLSLVKQSQKYQAARKLKENRSQAFKEANQAYSYSEYDLHVFATTIRNSWINKHIDSNRAQKLATRPFGASQRVAFGRAKKVRFKGKNQLDSWEGKSNKTGIRWQQETLVWGSLKLKPYLESYAPVILHGLNSPIKYVRLLRRRLNGKTFYYAQLVC
;
A
#
# COMPACT_ATOMS: atom_id res chain seq x y z
N MET A 1 8.27 19.30 -23.16
CA MET A 1 7.74 18.04 -22.57
C MET A 1 6.28 18.24 -22.20
N PRO A 2 5.33 17.46 -22.73
CA PRO A 2 3.91 17.71 -22.48
C PRO A 2 3.55 17.43 -21.01
N GLN A 3 2.95 18.43 -20.37
CA GLN A 3 2.46 18.33 -18.99
C GLN A 3 1.33 17.30 -18.94
N LYS A 4 1.48 16.29 -18.07
CA LYS A 4 0.48 15.23 -17.87
C LYS A 4 -0.70 15.82 -17.11
N VAL A 5 -1.74 16.24 -17.84
CA VAL A 5 -3.02 16.70 -17.27
C VAL A 5 -3.57 15.60 -16.36
N SER A 6 -3.65 15.84 -15.05
CA SER A 6 -4.22 14.87 -14.12
C SER A 6 -5.73 14.82 -14.32
N LYS A 7 -6.25 13.73 -14.91
CA LYS A 7 -7.69 13.46 -14.95
C LYS A 7 -8.26 13.47 -13.51
N THR A 8 -9.14 14.41 -13.23
CA THR A 8 -9.90 14.48 -11.97
C THR A 8 -10.77 13.23 -11.88
N LYS A 9 -10.60 12.42 -10.83
CA LYS A 9 -11.42 11.21 -10.63
C LYS A 9 -12.86 11.63 -10.33
N SER A 10 -13.85 10.97 -10.96
CA SER A 10 -15.26 11.19 -10.65
C SER A 10 -15.54 10.88 -9.17
N LYS A 11 -16.35 11.73 -8.52
CA LYS A 11 -16.73 11.58 -7.10
C LYS A 11 -17.96 10.67 -6.97
N THR A 12 -17.83 9.40 -7.33
CA THR A 12 -18.90 8.42 -7.08
C THR A 12 -18.98 8.13 -5.58
N PRO A 13 -20.19 8.16 -4.96
CA PRO A 13 -20.38 7.74 -3.58
C PRO A 13 -19.67 6.42 -3.30
N THR A 14 -18.99 6.32 -2.16
CA THR A 14 -18.16 5.17 -1.83
C THR A 14 -18.56 4.64 -0.47
N PHE A 15 -18.81 3.34 -0.39
CA PHE A 15 -19.06 2.65 0.87
C PHE A 15 -18.22 1.38 0.96
N VAL A 16 -18.20 0.80 2.15
CA VAL A 16 -17.31 -0.30 2.47
C VAL A 16 -18.10 -1.44 3.09
N VAL A 17 -17.96 -2.63 2.52
CA VAL A 17 -18.53 -3.87 3.05
C VAL A 17 -17.39 -4.82 3.39
N GLU A 18 -17.48 -5.46 4.54
CA GLU A 18 -16.48 -6.41 5.00
C GLU A 18 -17.04 -7.83 5.03
N ILE A 19 -16.36 -8.75 4.36
CA ILE A 19 -16.69 -10.17 4.32
C ILE A 19 -15.71 -10.89 5.26
N PRO A 20 -16.20 -11.47 6.36
CA PRO A 20 -15.35 -12.14 7.34
C PRO A 20 -14.98 -13.56 6.94
N ARG A 21 -14.04 -14.14 7.71
CA ARG A 21 -13.71 -15.59 7.70
C ARG A 21 -13.32 -16.15 6.34
N LEU A 22 -12.38 -15.51 5.66
CA LEU A 22 -11.92 -15.91 4.32
C LEU A 22 -11.11 -17.22 4.23
N VAL A 23 -10.75 -17.88 5.33
CA VAL A 23 -9.53 -18.72 5.35
C VAL A 23 -9.73 -20.09 6.00
N SER A 24 -9.27 -21.13 5.28
CA SER A 24 -8.95 -22.48 5.78
C SER A 24 -7.56 -22.51 6.45
N THR A 25 -7.24 -23.52 7.26
CA THR A 25 -5.92 -23.61 7.95
C THR A 25 -4.73 -23.57 6.99
N THR A 26 -4.83 -24.18 5.79
CA THR A 26 -3.76 -24.23 4.79
C THR A 26 -3.46 -22.86 4.17
N ASP A 27 -4.51 -22.08 3.86
CA ASP A 27 -4.35 -20.74 3.26
C ASP A 27 -3.70 -19.72 4.21
N ALA A 28 -3.84 -19.94 5.52
CA ALA A 28 -3.27 -19.07 6.54
C ALA A 28 -1.74 -19.01 6.47
N GLY A 29 -1.08 -20.12 6.14
CA GLY A 29 0.38 -20.19 5.96
C GLY A 29 0.86 -19.37 4.76
N VAL A 30 0.19 -19.54 3.61
CA VAL A 30 0.48 -18.77 2.39
C VAL A 30 0.30 -17.26 2.63
N LEU A 31 -0.78 -16.88 3.31
CA LEU A 31 -1.03 -15.50 3.68
C LEU A 31 0.03 -14.96 4.64
N SER A 32 0.40 -15.71 5.67
CA SER A 32 1.45 -15.33 6.61
C SER A 32 2.76 -14.98 5.87
N SER A 33 3.19 -15.85 4.95
CA SER A 33 4.37 -15.61 4.11
C SER A 33 4.24 -14.38 3.23
N LYS A 34 3.08 -14.17 2.58
CA LYS A 34 2.82 -12.95 1.79
C LYS A 34 2.87 -11.69 2.63
N PHE A 35 2.26 -11.67 3.82
CA PHE A 35 2.31 -10.54 4.73
C PHE A 35 3.72 -10.30 5.29
N ALA A 36 4.50 -11.34 5.56
CA ALA A 36 5.88 -11.23 5.98
C ALA A 36 6.77 -10.61 4.88
N ALA A 37 6.63 -11.07 3.63
CA ALA A 37 7.31 -10.48 2.48
C ALA A 37 6.93 -8.99 2.31
N GLY A 38 5.65 -8.66 2.43
CA GLY A 38 5.19 -7.27 2.39
C GLY A 38 5.79 -6.41 3.48
N ARG A 39 5.85 -6.92 4.71
CA ARG A 39 6.46 -6.21 5.84
C ARG A 39 7.91 -5.86 5.53
N GLN A 40 8.68 -6.81 4.98
CA GLN A 40 10.08 -6.60 4.66
C GLN A 40 10.24 -5.55 3.54
N LEU A 41 9.46 -5.66 2.47
CA LEU A 41 9.44 -4.66 1.39
C LEU A 41 9.07 -3.26 1.92
N TYR A 42 8.03 -3.15 2.74
CA TYR A 42 7.62 -1.90 3.36
C TYR A 42 8.74 -1.29 4.20
N ASN A 43 9.37 -2.09 5.06
CA ASN A 43 10.44 -1.62 5.95
C ASN A 43 11.69 -1.21 5.16
N ALA A 44 12.07 -1.95 4.12
CA ALA A 44 13.16 -1.59 3.24
C ALA A 44 12.89 -0.23 2.57
N CYS A 45 11.70 -0.05 1.99
CA CYS A 45 11.29 1.22 1.41
C CYS A 45 11.24 2.36 2.45
N LEU A 46 10.80 2.10 3.68
CA LEU A 46 10.78 3.11 4.74
C LEU A 46 12.19 3.55 5.13
N GLY A 47 13.10 2.60 5.33
CA GLY A 47 14.50 2.89 5.65
C GLY A 47 15.15 3.72 4.56
N GLU A 48 14.99 3.31 3.31
CA GLU A 48 15.55 4.02 2.16
C GLU A 48 14.95 5.42 2.00
N ALA A 49 13.63 5.57 2.14
CA ALA A 49 12.98 6.87 2.07
C ALA A 49 13.49 7.83 3.16
N MET A 50 13.70 7.33 4.39
CA MET A 50 14.25 8.13 5.48
C MET A 50 15.73 8.48 5.27
N ARG A 51 16.53 7.56 4.72
CA ARG A 51 17.93 7.80 4.37
C ARG A 51 18.03 8.92 3.31
N ARG A 52 17.27 8.80 2.21
CA ARG A 52 17.21 9.82 1.15
C ARG A 52 16.72 11.16 1.69
N LEU A 53 15.67 11.17 2.53
CA LEU A 53 15.18 12.39 3.16
C LEU A 53 16.25 13.07 4.04
N SER A 54 17.04 12.30 4.78
CA SER A 54 18.15 12.85 5.58
C SER A 54 19.18 13.56 4.70
N LEU A 55 19.57 12.93 3.58
CA LEU A 55 20.51 13.52 2.62
C LEU A 55 19.94 14.79 1.98
N VAL A 56 18.66 14.77 1.56
CA VAL A 56 17.98 15.98 1.06
C VAL A 56 18.07 17.10 2.09
N LYS A 57 17.73 16.84 3.36
CA LYS A 57 17.74 17.87 4.42
C LYS A 57 19.14 18.44 4.68
N GLN A 58 20.20 17.64 4.55
CA GLN A 58 21.58 18.07 4.73
C GLN A 58 22.12 18.85 3.52
N SER A 59 21.49 18.72 2.35
CA SER A 59 21.98 19.34 1.12
C SER A 59 21.89 20.87 1.12
N GLN A 60 22.89 21.50 0.48
CA GLN A 60 22.90 22.94 0.27
C GLN A 60 21.68 23.41 -0.53
N LYS A 61 21.25 22.64 -1.55
CA LYS A 61 20.04 22.92 -2.35
C LYS A 61 18.80 23.04 -1.48
N TYR A 62 18.62 22.13 -0.52
CA TYR A 62 17.49 22.19 0.40
C TYR A 62 17.57 23.38 1.36
N GLN A 63 18.76 23.68 1.90
CA GLN A 63 18.93 24.85 2.78
C GLN A 63 18.71 26.17 2.04
N ALA A 64 19.14 26.28 0.78
CA ALA A 64 18.83 27.41 -0.08
C ALA A 64 17.31 27.51 -0.35
N ALA A 65 16.66 26.39 -0.72
CA ALA A 65 15.21 26.35 -0.94
C ALA A 65 14.39 26.80 0.28
N ARG A 66 14.87 26.55 1.50
CA ARG A 66 14.23 27.01 2.74
C ARG A 66 14.20 28.54 2.89
N LYS A 67 15.17 29.26 2.33
CA LYS A 67 15.30 30.72 2.42
C LYS A 67 14.50 31.46 1.33
N LEU A 68 14.09 30.76 0.27
CA LEU A 68 13.33 31.34 -0.83
C LEU A 68 11.89 31.68 -0.41
N LYS A 69 11.42 32.85 -0.84
CA LYS A 69 10.02 33.32 -0.73
C LYS A 69 9.20 32.93 -1.97
N GLU A 70 9.79 33.04 -3.16
CA GLU A 70 9.15 32.70 -4.44
C GLU A 70 9.77 31.44 -5.07
N ASN A 71 9.06 30.77 -5.97
CA ASN A 71 9.48 29.53 -6.67
C ASN A 71 9.98 28.38 -5.75
N ARG A 72 9.61 28.44 -4.48
CA ARG A 72 10.01 27.51 -3.41
C ARG A 72 9.69 26.05 -3.74
N SER A 73 8.54 25.80 -4.38
CA SER A 73 8.10 24.45 -4.78
C SER A 73 9.07 23.79 -5.78
N GLN A 74 9.55 24.56 -6.76
CA GLN A 74 10.47 24.07 -7.77
C GLN A 74 11.86 23.81 -7.17
N ALA A 75 12.35 24.71 -6.32
CA ALA A 75 13.62 24.52 -5.61
C ALA A 75 13.62 23.27 -4.71
N PHE A 76 12.52 22.99 -3.98
CA PHE A 76 12.41 21.73 -3.22
C PHE A 76 12.33 20.50 -4.12
N LYS A 77 11.68 20.60 -5.28
CA LYS A 77 11.63 19.50 -6.25
C LYS A 77 13.03 19.15 -6.75
N GLU A 78 13.86 20.15 -7.06
CA GLU A 78 15.25 19.95 -7.48
C GLU A 78 16.12 19.37 -6.35
N ALA A 79 15.96 19.86 -5.12
CA ALA A 79 16.65 19.31 -3.96
C ALA A 79 16.29 17.84 -3.72
N ASN A 80 15.00 17.48 -3.88
CA ASN A 80 14.54 16.10 -3.78
C ASN A 80 15.11 15.20 -4.89
N GLN A 81 15.14 15.70 -6.13
CA GLN A 81 15.65 14.96 -7.29
C GLN A 81 17.14 14.63 -7.16
N ALA A 82 17.94 15.52 -6.56
CA ALA A 82 19.37 15.30 -6.34
C ALA A 82 19.70 14.04 -5.51
N TYR A 83 18.73 13.53 -4.74
CA TYR A 83 18.89 12.32 -3.91
C TYR A 83 17.80 11.29 -4.19
N SER A 84 17.18 11.33 -5.39
CA SER A 84 16.12 10.40 -5.80
C SER A 84 15.00 10.26 -4.75
N TYR A 85 14.61 11.37 -4.14
CA TYR A 85 13.55 11.42 -3.13
C TYR A 85 12.21 11.78 -3.76
N SER A 86 11.61 10.83 -4.47
CA SER A 86 10.24 10.92 -4.96
C SER A 86 9.51 9.58 -4.81
N GLU A 87 8.18 9.61 -4.92
CA GLU A 87 7.38 8.37 -4.89
C GLU A 87 7.81 7.42 -6.01
N TYR A 88 8.06 7.97 -7.20
CA TYR A 88 8.51 7.21 -8.37
C TYR A 88 9.86 6.55 -8.13
N ASP A 89 10.83 7.28 -7.58
CA ASP A 89 12.15 6.72 -7.27
C ASP A 89 12.08 5.62 -6.20
N LEU A 90 11.10 5.71 -5.28
CA LEU A 90 10.87 4.67 -4.29
C LEU A 90 10.16 3.45 -4.91
N HIS A 91 9.33 3.62 -5.94
CA HIS A 91 8.78 2.51 -6.73
C HIS A 91 9.88 1.76 -7.49
N VAL A 92 10.87 2.47 -8.05
CA VAL A 92 12.04 1.86 -8.67
C VAL A 92 12.81 1.04 -7.63
N PHE A 93 13.13 1.63 -6.48
CA PHE A 93 13.80 0.91 -5.38
C PHE A 93 13.00 -0.31 -4.91
N ALA A 94 11.67 -0.19 -4.76
CA ALA A 94 10.80 -1.30 -4.39
C ALA A 94 10.84 -2.45 -5.41
N THR A 95 11.04 -2.13 -6.70
CA THR A 95 11.20 -3.13 -7.76
C THR A 95 12.52 -3.89 -7.60
N THR A 96 13.61 -3.20 -7.26
CA THR A 96 14.90 -3.84 -6.94
C THR A 96 14.76 -4.82 -5.77
N ILE A 97 14.10 -4.40 -4.68
CA ILE A 97 13.86 -5.28 -3.52
C ILE A 97 12.95 -6.45 -3.89
N ARG A 98 11.95 -6.21 -4.74
CA ARG A 98 11.05 -7.25 -5.24
C ARG A 98 11.80 -8.31 -6.06
N ASN A 99 12.87 -7.94 -6.78
CA ASN A 99 13.73 -8.86 -7.54
C ASN A 99 14.61 -9.74 -6.64
N SER A 100 13.98 -10.34 -5.63
CA SER A 100 14.48 -11.31 -4.68
C SER A 100 13.40 -12.37 -4.47
N TRP A 101 13.51 -13.20 -3.43
CA TRP A 101 12.45 -14.14 -3.03
C TRP A 101 11.07 -13.50 -2.83
N ILE A 102 11.01 -12.17 -2.63
CA ILE A 102 9.76 -11.40 -2.50
C ILE A 102 8.89 -11.47 -3.77
N ASN A 103 9.47 -11.63 -4.97
CA ASN A 103 8.69 -11.71 -6.22
C ASN A 103 7.71 -12.89 -6.25
N LYS A 104 8.01 -13.98 -5.52
CA LYS A 104 7.16 -15.18 -5.38
C LYS A 104 5.88 -14.87 -4.61
N HIS A 105 5.87 -13.79 -3.82
CA HIS A 105 4.76 -13.45 -2.93
C HIS A 105 3.99 -12.20 -3.37
N ILE A 106 4.63 -11.24 -4.04
CA ILE A 106 4.09 -9.92 -4.36
C ILE A 106 4.30 -9.60 -5.85
N ASP A 107 3.25 -9.20 -6.57
CA ASP A 107 3.36 -8.66 -7.93
C ASP A 107 3.86 -7.21 -7.98
N SER A 108 4.34 -6.78 -9.14
CA SER A 108 4.95 -5.46 -9.35
C SER A 108 4.03 -4.31 -8.97
N ASN A 109 2.76 -4.39 -9.39
CA ASN A 109 1.75 -3.37 -9.11
C ASN A 109 1.51 -3.17 -7.61
N ARG A 110 1.53 -4.26 -6.84
CA ARG A 110 1.38 -4.20 -5.37
C ARG A 110 2.64 -3.75 -4.67
N ALA A 111 3.81 -4.12 -5.18
CA ALA A 111 5.08 -3.62 -4.63
C ALA A 111 5.11 -2.09 -4.68
N GLN A 112 4.73 -1.50 -5.81
CA GLN A 112 4.57 -0.04 -5.96
C GLN A 112 3.53 0.53 -5.00
N LYS A 113 2.33 -0.07 -4.96
CA LYS A 113 1.23 0.39 -4.09
C LYS A 113 1.61 0.31 -2.61
N LEU A 114 2.40 -0.68 -2.22
CA LEU A 114 2.94 -0.82 -0.87
C LEU A 114 3.99 0.25 -0.60
N ALA A 115 4.88 0.54 -1.56
CA ALA A 115 5.95 1.56 -1.47
C ALA A 115 5.43 3.00 -1.39
N THR A 116 4.22 3.29 -1.91
CA THR A 116 3.53 4.57 -1.67
C THR A 116 3.33 4.85 -0.17
N ARG A 117 3.04 3.82 0.64
CA ARG A 117 2.76 3.98 2.07
C ARG A 117 3.97 4.48 2.89
N PRO A 118 5.18 3.89 2.81
CA PRO A 118 6.35 4.41 3.50
C PRO A 118 6.82 5.76 2.95
N PHE A 119 6.66 6.04 1.65
CA PHE A 119 6.93 7.39 1.12
C PHE A 119 6.00 8.44 1.74
N GLY A 120 4.70 8.16 1.83
CA GLY A 120 3.75 9.04 2.52
C GLY A 120 4.13 9.25 3.99
N ALA A 121 4.64 8.22 4.67
CA ALA A 121 5.14 8.35 6.04
C ALA A 121 6.38 9.24 6.14
N SER A 122 7.35 9.10 5.23
CA SER A 122 8.54 9.98 5.20
C SER A 122 8.17 11.42 4.83
N GLN A 123 7.21 11.63 3.93
CA GLN A 123 6.70 12.96 3.59
C GLN A 123 6.07 13.66 4.79
N ARG A 124 5.34 12.94 5.64
CA ARG A 124 4.81 13.53 6.89
C ARG A 124 5.94 14.07 7.77
N VAL A 125 7.08 13.40 7.83
CA VAL A 125 8.28 13.89 8.55
C VAL A 125 8.94 15.06 7.81
N ALA A 126 9.00 15.01 6.48
CA ALA A 126 9.54 16.10 5.66
C ALA A 126 8.76 17.41 5.86
N PHE A 127 7.43 17.33 6.00
CA PHE A 127 6.54 18.47 6.20
C PHE A 127 6.30 18.85 7.67
N GLY A 128 7.03 18.25 8.62
CA GLY A 128 6.86 18.53 10.05
C GLY A 128 5.53 18.06 10.66
N ARG A 129 4.74 17.26 9.93
CA ARG A 129 3.46 16.66 10.38
C ARG A 129 3.65 15.38 11.22
N ALA A 130 4.89 14.94 11.39
CA ALA A 130 5.28 13.82 12.24
C ALA A 130 6.73 14.00 12.70
N LYS A 131 7.03 13.61 13.96
CA LYS A 131 8.39 13.67 14.52
C LYS A 131 9.27 12.52 14.03
N LYS A 132 8.72 11.31 13.93
CA LYS A 132 9.44 10.09 13.53
C LYS A 132 8.51 9.10 12.81
N VAL A 133 9.11 8.17 12.08
CA VAL A 133 8.41 7.02 11.50
C VAL A 133 8.62 5.76 12.34
N ARG A 134 7.73 4.78 12.20
CA ARG A 134 7.82 3.50 12.89
C ARG A 134 7.86 2.35 11.88
N PHE A 135 8.89 1.53 11.96
CA PHE A 135 8.98 0.29 11.18
C PHE A 135 7.91 -0.72 11.64
N LYS A 136 7.49 -1.58 10.71
CA LYS A 136 6.54 -2.64 10.98
C LYS A 136 7.25 -3.85 11.57
N GLY A 137 6.93 -4.18 12.83
CA GLY A 137 7.34 -5.41 13.48
C GLY A 137 6.61 -6.65 12.94
N LYS A 138 6.93 -7.82 13.50
CA LYS A 138 6.21 -9.07 13.19
C LYS A 138 4.71 -8.87 13.42
N ASN A 139 3.92 -9.28 12.43
CA ASN A 139 2.46 -9.16 12.46
C ASN A 139 1.89 -7.73 12.58
N GLN A 140 2.59 -6.70 12.07
CA GLN A 140 2.11 -5.30 12.12
C GLN A 140 1.81 -4.66 10.75
N LEU A 141 1.93 -5.44 9.67
CA LEU A 141 1.38 -5.08 8.35
C LEU A 141 0.07 -5.83 8.19
N ASP A 142 -1.07 -5.15 8.30
CA ASP A 142 -2.37 -5.80 8.47
C ASP A 142 -3.34 -5.60 7.31
N SER A 143 -2.89 -4.95 6.24
CA SER A 143 -3.72 -4.78 5.05
C SER A 143 -2.94 -4.79 3.75
N TRP A 144 -3.53 -5.42 2.75
CA TRP A 144 -3.19 -5.26 1.34
C TRP A 144 -4.34 -4.57 0.61
N GLU A 145 -4.02 -3.66 -0.28
CA GLU A 145 -5.01 -2.95 -1.09
C GLU A 145 -4.80 -3.26 -2.57
N GLY A 146 -5.87 -3.66 -3.26
CA GLY A 146 -5.90 -3.76 -4.71
C GLY A 146 -5.97 -2.38 -5.38
N LYS A 147 -5.50 -2.28 -6.63
CA LYS A 147 -5.64 -1.04 -7.42
C LYS A 147 -7.03 -0.92 -8.06
N SER A 148 -7.66 -2.06 -8.37
CA SER A 148 -8.98 -2.17 -9.00
C SER A 148 -9.57 -3.55 -8.68
N ASN A 149 -10.83 -3.81 -9.03
CA ASN A 149 -11.40 -5.16 -9.00
C ASN A 149 -11.09 -6.00 -10.26
N LYS A 150 -10.27 -5.51 -11.20
CA LYS A 150 -9.93 -6.24 -12.44
C LYS A 150 -8.70 -7.14 -12.29
N THR A 151 -7.70 -6.67 -11.55
CA THR A 151 -6.38 -7.32 -11.41
C THR A 151 -5.87 -7.29 -9.98
N GLY A 152 -5.00 -8.25 -9.61
CA GLY A 152 -4.40 -8.31 -8.27
C GLY A 152 -5.31 -8.96 -7.23
N ILE A 153 -5.50 -8.31 -6.06
CA ILE A 153 -6.60 -8.72 -5.16
C ILE A 153 -7.89 -8.26 -5.83
N ARG A 154 -8.79 -9.20 -6.07
CA ARG A 154 -10.13 -8.92 -6.56
C ARG A 154 -11.13 -9.87 -5.93
N TRP A 155 -12.40 -9.49 -6.02
CA TRP A 155 -13.53 -10.33 -5.70
C TRP A 155 -14.14 -10.87 -6.99
N GLN A 156 -14.23 -12.20 -7.09
CA GLN A 156 -14.74 -12.90 -8.27
C GLN A 156 -15.38 -14.22 -7.82
N GLN A 157 -16.59 -14.51 -8.30
CA GLN A 157 -17.29 -15.77 -8.00
C GLN A 157 -17.30 -16.09 -6.49
N GLU A 158 -17.78 -15.13 -5.69
CA GLU A 158 -17.87 -15.23 -4.21
C GLU A 158 -16.55 -15.54 -3.49
N THR A 159 -15.43 -15.28 -4.14
CA THR A 159 -14.10 -15.65 -3.67
C THR A 159 -13.17 -14.45 -3.77
N LEU A 160 -12.32 -14.25 -2.76
CA LEU A 160 -11.19 -13.33 -2.89
C LEU A 160 -10.07 -14.03 -3.65
N VAL A 161 -9.66 -13.45 -4.77
CA VAL A 161 -8.58 -13.98 -5.61
C VAL A 161 -7.35 -13.09 -5.46
N TRP A 162 -6.18 -13.70 -5.24
CA TRP A 162 -4.87 -13.04 -5.31
C TRP A 162 -3.82 -13.96 -5.96
N GLY A 163 -3.62 -13.78 -7.27
CA GLY A 163 -2.79 -14.69 -8.06
C GLY A 163 -3.44 -16.07 -8.10
N SER A 164 -2.71 -17.12 -7.71
CA SER A 164 -3.25 -18.48 -7.56
C SER A 164 -4.04 -18.68 -6.27
N LEU A 165 -3.94 -17.78 -5.29
CA LEU A 165 -4.64 -17.90 -4.02
C LEU A 165 -6.13 -17.56 -4.21
N LYS A 166 -7.00 -18.49 -3.82
CA LYS A 166 -8.46 -18.35 -3.85
C LYS A 166 -8.98 -18.55 -2.44
N LEU A 167 -9.58 -17.52 -1.86
CA LEU A 167 -10.06 -17.50 -0.49
C LEU A 167 -11.58 -17.39 -0.47
N LYS A 168 -12.26 -18.50 -0.19
CA LYS A 168 -13.72 -18.51 -0.07
C LYS A 168 -14.12 -18.20 1.39
N PRO A 169 -15.08 -17.30 1.63
CA PRO A 169 -15.63 -17.10 2.97
C PRO A 169 -16.24 -18.38 3.52
N TYR A 170 -16.00 -18.65 4.80
CA TYR A 170 -16.72 -19.67 5.54
C TYR A 170 -17.99 -19.05 6.15
N LEU A 171 -19.01 -18.90 5.29
CA LEU A 171 -20.32 -18.35 5.62
C LEU A 171 -21.40 -19.24 5.00
N GLU A 172 -22.41 -19.60 5.80
CA GLU A 172 -23.60 -20.33 5.34
C GLU A 172 -24.56 -19.40 4.58
N SER A 173 -24.65 -18.14 5.01
CA SER A 173 -25.44 -17.11 4.35
C SER A 173 -24.82 -15.71 4.53
N TYR A 174 -25.19 -14.79 3.64
CA TYR A 174 -24.76 -13.40 3.70
C TYR A 174 -25.85 -12.52 4.32
N ALA A 175 -25.46 -11.70 5.29
CA ALA A 175 -26.34 -10.66 5.81
C ALA A 175 -26.74 -9.65 4.71
N PRO A 176 -27.91 -8.99 4.81
CA PRO A 176 -28.40 -8.05 3.78
C PRO A 176 -27.38 -6.97 3.39
N VAL A 177 -26.61 -6.46 4.34
CA VAL A 177 -25.55 -5.47 4.08
C VAL A 177 -24.41 -6.02 3.22
N ILE A 178 -24.06 -7.30 3.38
CA ILE A 178 -23.04 -7.96 2.56
C ILE A 178 -23.58 -8.18 1.16
N LEU A 179 -24.82 -8.66 1.03
CA LEU A 179 -25.49 -8.82 -0.26
C LEU A 179 -25.58 -7.49 -1.04
N HIS A 180 -25.93 -6.40 -0.37
CA HIS A 180 -25.93 -5.07 -0.98
C HIS A 180 -24.55 -4.68 -1.54
N GLY A 181 -23.47 -4.95 -0.79
CA GLY A 181 -22.10 -4.74 -1.26
C GLY A 181 -21.71 -5.61 -2.45
N LEU A 182 -22.09 -6.90 -2.42
CA LEU A 182 -21.82 -7.86 -3.50
C LEU A 182 -22.56 -7.51 -4.80
N ASN A 183 -23.75 -6.92 -4.69
CA ASN A 183 -24.55 -6.44 -5.82
C ASN A 183 -24.15 -5.05 -6.31
N SER A 184 -23.20 -4.40 -5.66
CA SER A 184 -22.72 -3.06 -6.03
C SER A 184 -21.42 -3.11 -6.84
N PRO A 185 -21.13 -2.10 -7.69
CA PRO A 185 -19.87 -2.03 -8.41
C PRO A 185 -18.66 -1.93 -7.48
N ILE A 186 -17.84 -2.98 -7.43
CA ILE A 186 -16.64 -3.00 -6.59
C ILE A 186 -15.51 -2.21 -7.28
N LYS A 187 -15.07 -1.12 -6.66
CA LYS A 187 -13.93 -0.31 -7.15
C LYS A 187 -12.63 -1.07 -6.97
N TYR A 188 -12.38 -1.56 -5.76
CA TYR A 188 -11.23 -2.39 -5.42
C TYR A 188 -11.49 -3.13 -4.11
N VAL A 189 -10.62 -4.10 -3.82
CA VAL A 189 -10.74 -4.95 -2.63
C VAL A 189 -9.48 -4.84 -1.78
N ARG A 190 -9.64 -4.86 -0.47
CA ARG A 190 -8.55 -4.99 0.48
C ARG A 190 -8.62 -6.33 1.19
N LEU A 191 -7.47 -6.95 1.37
CA LEU A 191 -7.32 -8.10 2.25
C LEU A 191 -6.80 -7.61 3.59
N LEU A 192 -7.58 -7.81 4.65
CA LEU A 192 -7.24 -7.42 6.01
C LEU A 192 -6.83 -8.63 6.83
N ARG A 193 -5.93 -8.42 7.79
CA ARG A 193 -5.57 -9.39 8.83
C ARG A 193 -5.87 -8.78 10.19
N ARG A 194 -6.57 -9.51 11.05
CA ARG A 194 -6.78 -9.13 12.46
C ARG A 194 -6.40 -10.27 13.38
N ARG A 195 -5.98 -9.95 14.61
CA ARG A 195 -5.74 -10.92 15.67
C ARG A 195 -6.81 -10.76 16.73
N LEU A 196 -7.57 -11.83 16.99
CA LEU A 196 -8.62 -11.89 18.00
C LEU A 196 -8.37 -13.12 18.87
N ASN A 197 -8.24 -12.94 20.18
CA ASN A 197 -8.01 -14.02 21.16
C ASN A 197 -6.85 -14.95 20.76
N GLY A 198 -5.70 -14.37 20.37
CA GLY A 198 -4.52 -15.11 19.92
C GLY A 198 -4.61 -15.74 18.52
N LYS A 199 -5.80 -15.81 17.92
CA LYS A 199 -6.03 -16.37 16.59
C LYS A 199 -5.98 -15.28 15.52
N THR A 200 -5.51 -15.66 14.33
CA THR A 200 -5.39 -14.73 13.19
C THR A 200 -6.55 -14.97 12.22
N PHE A 201 -7.26 -13.90 11.88
CA PHE A 201 -8.40 -13.91 10.97
C PHE A 201 -8.14 -12.99 9.78
N TYR A 202 -8.74 -13.35 8.65
CA TYR A 202 -8.62 -12.61 7.41
C TYR A 202 -9.99 -12.21 6.87
N TYR A 203 -10.08 -11.00 6.33
CA TYR A 203 -11.32 -10.36 5.88
C TYR A 203 -11.11 -9.75 4.50
N ALA A 204 -12.15 -9.79 3.65
CA ALA A 204 -12.19 -9.05 2.40
C ALA A 204 -12.98 -7.79 2.64
N GLN A 205 -12.36 -6.63 2.45
CA GLN A 205 -13.05 -5.37 2.48
C GLN A 205 -13.29 -4.93 1.04
N LEU A 206 -14.56 -4.99 0.60
CA LEU A 206 -15.02 -4.51 -0.69
C LEU A 206 -15.24 -3.00 -0.58
N VAL A 207 -14.57 -2.24 -1.44
CA VAL A 207 -14.80 -0.80 -1.57
C VAL A 207 -15.66 -0.59 -2.80
N CYS A 208 -16.93 -0.28 -2.59
CA CYS A 208 -17.94 -0.11 -3.64
C CYS A 208 -18.15 1.37 -3.97
#